data_AF-A0A7V6W2Z7-F1
#
_entry.id   AF-A0A7V6W2Z7-F1
#
_cell.length_a   1.000
_cell.length_b   1.000
_cell.length_c   1.000
_cell.angle_alpha   90.00
_cell.angle_beta   90.00
_cell.angle_gamma   90.00
#
_symmetry.space_group_name_H-M   'P 1'
#
loop_
_entity.id
_entity.type
_entity.pdbx_description
1 polymer ?
#
loop_
_entity_poly.entity_id
_entity_poly.type
_entity_poly.pdbx_seq_one_letter_code
_entity_poly.pdbx_strand_id
1 'polypeptide(L)'
;MKLYYNSLSKEEKEKIREDFLKEGETTLYKKAKRLVYTSLVAIILSIIFFIYDFYFKRGIPHYLIDGFIFVFSIVSLLFFRSIMINKINEYAIEKRDAKRKKTK
;
A
#
# COMPACT_ATOMS: atom_id res chain seq x y z
N MET A 1 11.41 -2.48 12.75
CA MET A 1 12.29 -1.35 12.37
C MET A 1 11.44 -0.08 12.31
N LYS A 2 11.73 0.97 13.08
CA LYS A 2 10.99 2.25 12.99
C LYS A 2 11.42 2.96 11.69
N LEU A 3 10.49 3.16 10.77
CA LEU A 3 10.74 3.91 9.54
C LEU A 3 11.02 5.38 9.87
N TYR A 4 12.09 5.94 9.31
CA TYR A 4 12.44 7.35 9.48
C TYR A 4 11.29 8.27 9.05
N TYR A 5 10.63 7.94 7.94
CA TYR A 5 9.46 8.67 7.48
C TYR A 5 8.35 8.74 8.53
N ASN A 6 8.16 7.69 9.35
CA ASN A 6 7.12 7.68 10.37
C ASN A 6 7.44 8.55 11.59
N SER A 7 8.72 8.85 11.84
CA SER A 7 9.17 9.73 12.92
C SER A 7 9.12 11.23 12.61
N LEU A 8 8.84 11.60 11.36
CA LEU A 8 8.74 13.00 10.93
C LEU A 8 7.44 13.66 11.42
N SER A 9 7.42 15.00 11.45
CA SER A 9 6.18 15.75 11.68
C SER A 9 5.19 15.58 10.52
N LYS A 10 3.91 15.94 10.72
CA LYS A 10 2.90 15.83 9.65
C LYS A 10 3.26 16.70 8.43
N GLU A 11 3.74 17.91 8.67
CA GLU A 11 4.17 18.86 7.64
C GLU A 11 5.40 18.34 6.87
N GLU A 12 6.38 17.77 7.57
CA GLU A 12 7.56 17.18 6.95
C GLU A 12 7.20 15.95 6.10
N LYS A 13 6.25 15.13 6.56
CA LYS A 13 5.75 13.97 5.80
C LYS A 13 5.08 14.39 4.50
N GLU A 14 4.28 15.45 4.53
CA GLU A 14 3.61 15.99 3.34
C GLU A 14 4.64 16.55 2.36
N LYS A 15 5.58 17.37 2.84
CA LYS A 15 6.64 17.93 2.01
C LYS A 15 7.51 16.85 1.34
N ILE A 16 7.98 15.86 2.10
CA ILE A 16 8.76 14.75 1.53
C ILE A 16 7.96 13.95 0.51
N ARG A 17 6.66 13.75 0.76
CA ARG A 17 5.79 13.04 -0.18
C ARG A 17 5.59 13.82 -1.47
N GLU A 18 5.39 15.13 -1.39
CA GLU A 18 5.30 16.00 -2.57
C GLU A 18 6.60 16.01 -3.36
N ASP A 19 7.73 16.18 -2.68
CA ASP A 19 9.06 16.15 -3.29
C ASP A 19 9.30 14.78 -3.95
N PHE A 20 8.97 13.67 -3.29
CA PHE A 20 9.10 12.32 -3.86
C PHE A 20 8.27 12.15 -5.13
N LEU A 21 7.06 12.71 -5.16
CA LEU A 21 6.19 12.63 -6.34
C LEU A 21 6.67 13.50 -7.50
N LYS A 22 7.41 14.58 -7.23
CA LYS A 22 7.96 15.52 -8.22
C LYS A 22 9.34 15.10 -8.74
N GLU A 23 10.24 14.69 -7.86
CA GLU A 23 11.67 14.47 -8.15
C GLU A 23 12.02 12.99 -8.37
N GLY A 24 11.26 12.05 -7.80
CA GLY A 24 11.63 10.63 -7.74
C GLY A 24 11.19 9.78 -8.94
N GLU A 25 11.91 8.69 -9.19
CA GLU A 25 11.45 7.63 -10.09
C GLU A 25 10.24 6.89 -9.48
N THR A 26 9.05 7.39 -9.77
CA THR A 26 7.80 6.95 -9.13
C THR A 26 7.18 5.71 -9.79
N THR A 27 7.84 5.05 -10.75
CA THR A 27 7.23 3.96 -11.54
C THR A 27 6.75 2.82 -10.65
N LEU A 28 7.59 2.35 -9.73
CA LEU A 28 7.25 1.24 -8.83
C LEU A 28 6.20 1.67 -7.78
N TYR A 29 6.28 2.90 -7.27
CA TYR A 29 5.28 3.47 -6.38
C TYR A 29 3.91 3.59 -7.06
N LYS A 30 3.85 4.07 -8.31
CA LYS A 30 2.62 4.19 -9.10
C LYS A 30 2.01 2.81 -9.37
N LYS A 31 2.82 1.81 -9.70
CA LYS A 31 2.37 0.41 -9.87
C LYS A 31 1.80 -0.14 -8.55
N ALA A 32 2.52 0.01 -7.44
CA ALA A 32 2.05 -0.43 -6.12
C ALA A 32 0.76 0.30 -5.71
N LYS A 33 0.64 1.61 -5.97
CA LYS A 33 -0.58 2.39 -5.72
C LYS A 33 -1.77 1.84 -6.51
N ARG A 34 -1.59 1.49 -7.79
CA ARG A 34 -2.65 0.84 -8.59
C ARG A 34 -3.07 -0.50 -7.97
N LEU A 35 -2.10 -1.32 -7.56
CA LEU A 35 -2.39 -2.63 -6.95
C LEU A 35 -3.07 -2.51 -5.59
N VAL A 36 -2.79 -1.46 -4.81
CA VAL A 36 -3.54 -1.11 -3.60
C VAL A 36 -5.01 -0.85 -3.93
N TYR A 37 -5.30 -0.02 -4.95
CA TYR A 37 -6.69 0.21 -5.37
C TYR A 37 -7.36 -1.06 -5.89
N THR A 38 -6.67 -1.86 -6.71
CA THR A 38 -7.19 -3.15 -7.18
C THR A 38 -7.51 -4.08 -6.02
N SER A 39 -6.65 -4.13 -5.00
CA SER A 39 -6.88 -4.95 -3.80
C SER A 39 -8.10 -4.46 -3.01
N LEU A 40 -8.30 -3.15 -2.89
CA LEU A 40 -9.50 -2.60 -2.26
C LEU A 40 -10.79 -2.96 -3.02
N VAL A 41 -10.76 -2.85 -4.35
CA VAL A 41 -11.89 -3.26 -5.20
C VAL A 41 -12.17 -4.76 -5.05
N ALA A 42 -11.12 -5.59 -5.05
CA ALA A 42 -11.25 -7.03 -4.86
C ALA A 42 -11.86 -7.39 -3.49
N ILE A 43 -11.47 -6.68 -2.42
CA ILE A 43 -12.09 -6.84 -1.08
C ILE A 43 -13.59 -6.56 -1.16
N ILE A 44 -13.99 -5.43 -1.75
CA ILE A 44 -15.41 -5.06 -1.87
C ILE A 44 -16.18 -6.13 -2.68
N LEU A 45 -15.63 -6.57 -3.82
CA LEU A 45 -16.26 -7.59 -4.65
C LEU A 45 -16.38 -8.93 -3.92
N SER A 46 -15.36 -9.36 -3.17
CA SER A 46 -15.41 -10.61 -2.41
C SER A 46 -16.48 -10.58 -1.31
N ILE A 47 -16.72 -9.42 -0.68
CA ILE A 47 -17.83 -9.25 0.27
C ILE A 47 -19.18 -9.40 -0.45
N ILE A 48 -19.33 -8.80 -1.62
CA ILE A 48 -20.56 -8.90 -2.42
C ILE A 48 -20.82 -10.35 -2.85
N PHE A 49 -19.80 -11.05 -3.33
CA PHE A 49 -19.93 -12.46 -3.71
C PHE A 49 -20.25 -13.36 -2.53
N PHE A 50 -19.62 -13.12 -1.37
CA PHE A 50 -19.94 -13.86 -0.16
C PHE A 50 -21.42 -13.68 0.25
N ILE A 51 -21.94 -12.44 0.20
CA ILE A 51 -23.35 -12.16 0.49
C ILE A 51 -24.27 -12.83 -0.53
N TYR A 52 -23.90 -12.78 -1.81
CA TYR A 52 -24.65 -13.44 -2.89
C TYR A 52 -24.69 -14.95 -2.67
N ASP A 53 -23.54 -15.59 -2.45
CA ASP A 53 -23.47 -17.04 -2.24
C ASP A 53 -24.18 -17.48 -0.96
N PHE A 54 -24.17 -16.64 0.08
CA PHE A 54 -24.98 -16.81 1.29
C PHE A 54 -26.48 -16.76 1.00
N TYR A 55 -26.95 -15.75 0.24
CA TYR A 55 -28.36 -15.59 -0.10
C TYR A 55 -28.90 -16.75 -0.94
N PHE A 56 -28.11 -17.22 -1.91
CA PHE A 56 -28.47 -18.33 -2.79
C PHE A 56 -28.15 -19.72 -2.19
N LYS A 57 -27.68 -19.79 -0.94
CA LYS A 57 -27.31 -21.02 -0.23
C LYS A 57 -26.41 -21.92 -1.06
N ARG A 58 -25.38 -21.34 -1.68
CA ARG A 58 -24.42 -22.11 -2.49
C ARG A 58 -23.64 -23.11 -1.63
N GLY A 59 -23.09 -24.13 -2.28
CA GLY A 59 -22.35 -25.20 -1.59
C GLY A 59 -21.07 -24.70 -0.91
N ILE A 60 -20.59 -25.46 0.07
CA ILE A 60 -19.36 -25.20 0.84
C ILE A 60 -18.15 -24.74 0.00
N PRO A 61 -17.87 -25.32 -1.20
CA PRO A 61 -16.72 -24.90 -2.01
C PRO A 61 -16.73 -23.41 -2.40
N HIS A 62 -17.91 -22.82 -2.58
CA HIS A 62 -18.05 -21.40 -2.93
C HIS A 62 -17.54 -20.48 -1.82
N TYR A 63 -17.96 -20.73 -0.58
CA TYR A 63 -17.50 -19.95 0.57
C TYR A 63 -15.98 -20.07 0.81
N LEU A 64 -15.38 -21.23 0.49
CA LEU A 64 -13.93 -21.41 0.59
C LEU A 64 -13.18 -20.54 -0.43
N ILE A 65 -13.68 -20.47 -1.66
CA ILE A 65 -13.09 -19.64 -2.72
C ILE A 65 -13.22 -18.15 -2.34
N ASP A 66 -14.41 -17.71 -1.92
CA ASP A 66 -14.63 -16.32 -1.52
C ASP A 66 -13.75 -15.93 -0.32
N GLY A 67 -13.66 -16.80 0.68
CA GLY A 67 -12.79 -16.61 1.84
C GLY A 67 -11.31 -16.51 1.45
N PHE A 68 -10.85 -17.38 0.54
CA PHE A 68 -9.48 -17.32 0.02
C PHE A 68 -9.21 -16.00 -0.71
N ILE A 69 -10.10 -15.57 -1.60
CA ILE A 69 -9.96 -14.31 -2.35
C ILE A 69 -9.94 -13.12 -1.39
N PHE A 70 -10.79 -13.11 -0.38
CA PHE A 70 -10.84 -12.06 0.63
C PHE A 70 -9.51 -11.95 1.40
N VAL A 71 -9.03 -13.07 1.95
CA VAL A 71 -7.76 -13.12 2.70
C VAL A 71 -6.58 -12.72 1.81
N PHE A 72 -6.50 -13.26 0.59
CA PHE A 72 -5.46 -12.93 -0.37
C PHE A 72 -5.44 -11.43 -0.70
N SER A 73 -6.63 -10.82 -0.86
CA SER A 73 -6.76 -9.39 -1.17
C SER A 73 -6.28 -8.52 -0.01
N ILE A 74 -6.55 -8.91 1.25
CA ILE A 74 -6.04 -8.21 2.43
C ILE A 74 -4.52 -8.32 2.53
N VAL A 75 -3.96 -9.51 2.36
CA VAL A 75 -2.50 -9.73 2.40
C VAL A 75 -1.80 -8.90 1.31
N SER A 76 -2.34 -8.93 0.09
CA SER A 76 -1.85 -8.14 -1.04
C SER A 76 -1.91 -6.65 -0.76
N LEU A 77 -3.02 -6.15 -0.18
CA LEU A 77 -3.17 -4.76 0.21
C LEU A 77 -2.08 -4.31 1.19
N LEU A 78 -1.83 -5.10 2.23
CA LEU A 78 -0.79 -4.80 3.23
C LEU A 78 0.61 -4.82 2.61
N PHE A 79 0.89 -5.80 1.76
CA PHE A 79 2.16 -5.92 1.06
C PHE A 79 2.46 -4.71 0.15
N PHE A 80 1.53 -4.33 -0.73
CA PHE A 80 1.75 -3.20 -1.63
C PHE A 80 1.77 -1.86 -0.88
N ARG A 81 1.01 -1.71 0.21
CA ARG A 81 1.14 -0.53 1.09
C ARG A 81 2.52 -0.47 1.73
N SER A 82 3.08 -1.60 2.16
CA SER A 82 4.44 -1.66 2.70
C SER A 82 5.47 -1.19 1.67
N ILE A 83 5.38 -1.68 0.43
CA ILE A 83 6.25 -1.23 -0.68
C ILE A 83 6.17 0.28 -0.88
N MET A 84 4.95 0.85 -0.91
CA MET A 84 4.76 2.28 -1.08
C MET A 84 5.43 3.09 0.03
N ILE A 85 5.28 2.66 1.29
CA ILE A 85 5.86 3.34 2.45
C ILE A 85 7.39 3.23 2.43
N ASN A 86 7.92 2.04 2.12
CA ASN A 86 9.36 1.82 2.05
C ASN A 86 10.02 2.71 0.99
N LYS A 87 9.40 2.87 -0.18
CA LYS A 87 9.92 3.75 -1.23
C LYS A 87 9.96 5.22 -0.82
N ILE A 88 8.93 5.70 -0.12
CA ILE A 88 8.93 7.06 0.43
C ILE A 88 10.01 7.19 1.52
N ASN A 89 10.21 6.17 2.33
CA ASN A 89 11.21 6.17 3.39
C ASN A 89 12.65 6.13 2.86
N GLU A 90 12.92 5.36 1.82
CA GLU A 90 14.21 5.34 1.10
C GLU A 90 14.54 6.76 0.61
N TYR A 91 13.60 7.39 -0.10
CA TYR A 91 13.76 8.77 -0.56
C TYR A 91 13.98 9.78 0.58
N ALA A 92 13.24 9.63 1.68
CA ALA A 92 13.40 10.48 2.87
C ALA A 92 14.82 10.38 3.47
N ILE A 93 15.37 9.17 3.51
CA ILE A 93 16.72 8.91 4.02
C ILE A 93 17.76 9.51 3.06
N GLU A 94 17.61 9.33 1.75
CA GLU A 94 18.50 9.90 0.74
C GLU A 94 18.58 11.43 0.84
N LYS A 95 17.43 12.13 0.94
CA LYS A 95 17.43 13.60 1.12
C LYS A 95 18.09 14.02 2.43
N ARG A 96 17.84 13.30 3.53
CA ARG A 96 18.46 13.60 4.84
C ARG A 96 19.98 13.48 4.76
N ASP A 97 20.48 12.42 4.16
CA ASP A 97 21.92 12.13 4.10
C ASP A 97 22.63 13.07 3.10
N ALA A 98 21.97 13.44 1.99
CA ALA A 98 22.44 14.49 1.09
C ALA A 98 22.55 15.85 1.80
N LYS A 99 21.58 16.21 2.64
CA LYS A 99 21.63 17.44 3.44
C LYS A 99 22.80 17.43 4.42
N ARG A 100 23.03 16.31 5.13
CA ARG A 100 24.16 16.14 6.06
C ARG A 100 25.53 16.26 5.38
N LYS A 101 25.68 15.75 4.15
CA LYS A 101 26.93 15.86 3.38
C LYS A 101 27.23 17.29 2.92
N LYS A 102 26.22 18.14 2.71
CA LYS A 102 26.40 19.55 2.33
C LYS A 102 26.73 20.48 3.50
N THR A 103 26.53 20.02 4.74
CA THR A 103 26.79 20.81 5.97
C THR A 103 28.13 20.46 6.61
N LYS A 104 28.84 19.46 6.08
CA LYS A 104 30.25 19.17 6.40
C LYS A 104 31.13 19.75 5.30
#